data_AF-A0A9X4MPF9-F1
#
_entry.id   AF-A0A9X4MPF9-F1
#
_cell.length_a   1.000
_cell.length_b   1.000
_cell.length_c   1.000
_cell.angle_alpha   90.00
_cell.angle_beta   90.00
_cell.angle_gamma   90.00
#
_symmetry.space_group_name_H-M   'P 1'
#
loop_
_entity.id
_entity.type
_entity.pdbx_description
1 polymer ?
#
loop_
_entity_poly.entity_id
_entity_poly.type
_entity_poly.pdbx_seq_one_letter_code
_entity_poly.pdbx_strand_id
1 'polypeptide(L)' 'EDKLEVAFDHLNRLTNLKGESIAVREFRGLAPHYLRGSAGAAKIRGAVARAETIEQVQELFDQAREAYQERIAK' A
#
# COMPACT_ATOMS: atom_id res chain seq x y z
N GLU A 1 -6.60 8.68 11.18
CA GLU A 1 -6.21 7.33 10.77
C GLU A 1 -5.48 7.44 9.43
N ASP A 2 -4.24 6.99 9.35
CA ASP A 2 -3.48 7.04 8.10
C ASP A 2 -4.09 6.03 7.11
N LYS A 3 -4.50 6.48 5.93
CA LYS A 3 -5.10 5.60 4.90
C LYS A 3 -4.18 4.43 4.55
N LEU A 4 -2.85 4.62 4.67
CA LEU A 4 -1.87 3.57 4.44
C LEU A 4 -1.87 2.52 5.55
N GLU A 5 -2.08 2.91 6.81
CA GLU A 5 -2.24 1.94 7.92
C GLU A 5 -3.48 1.08 7.72
N VAL A 6 -4.62 1.70 7.39
CA VAL A 6 -5.88 0.95 7.14
C VAL A 6 -5.72 -0.01 5.95
N ALA A 7 -5.01 0.43 4.90
CA ALA A 7 -4.71 -0.42 3.75
C ALA A 7 -3.84 -1.61 4.14
N PHE A 8 -2.81 -1.39 4.96
CA PHE A 8 -1.90 -2.46 5.41
C PHE A 8 -2.58 -3.44 6.38
N ASP A 9 -3.44 -2.95 7.28
CA ASP A 9 -4.28 -3.81 8.13
C ASP A 9 -5.18 -4.73 7.29
N HIS A 10 -5.78 -4.21 6.21
CA HIS A 10 -6.56 -5.04 5.29
C HIS A 10 -5.69 -6.13 4.62
N LEU A 11 -4.49 -5.78 4.15
CA LEU A 11 -3.56 -6.77 3.61
C LEU A 11 -3.24 -7.87 4.65
N ASN A 12 -2.94 -7.48 5.90
CA ASN A 12 -2.67 -8.44 6.97
C ASN A 12 -3.85 -9.38 7.27
N ARG A 13 -5.08 -8.85 7.25
CA ARG A 13 -6.29 -9.68 7.40
C ARG A 13 -6.46 -10.68 6.26
N LEU A 14 -6.20 -10.25 5.02
CA LEU A 14 -6.23 -11.15 3.86
C LEU A 14 -5.16 -12.23 3.99
N THR A 15 -3.95 -11.86 4.41
CA THR A 15 -2.83 -12.79 4.62
C THR A 15 -3.18 -13.83 5.68
N ASN A 16 -3.72 -13.41 6.82
CA ASN A 16 -4.12 -14.32 7.89
C ASN A 16 -5.22 -15.30 7.45
N LEU A 17 -6.08 -14.90 6.51
CA LEU A 17 -7.18 -15.72 6.03
C LEU A 17 -6.80 -16.65 4.87
N LYS A 18 -5.93 -16.20 3.95
CA LYS A 18 -5.70 -16.85 2.65
C LYS A 18 -4.23 -17.15 2.34
N GLY A 19 -3.31 -16.73 3.20
CA GLY A 19 -1.88 -16.75 2.92
C GLY A 19 -1.43 -15.61 2.02
N GLU A 20 -0.12 -15.34 2.03
CA GLU A 20 0.50 -14.16 1.42
C GLU A 20 0.23 -14.02 -0.08
N SER A 21 0.51 -15.07 -0.87
CA SER A 21 0.43 -14.99 -2.34
C SER A 21 -0.98 -14.61 -2.83
N ILE A 22 -2.02 -15.16 -2.18
CA ILE A 22 -3.42 -14.84 -2.50
C ILE A 22 -3.76 -13.43 -2.00
N ALA A 23 -3.36 -13.10 -0.77
CA ALA A 23 -3.64 -11.81 -0.16
C ALA A 23 -3.06 -10.64 -0.96
N VAL A 24 -1.78 -10.71 -1.34
CA VAL A 24 -1.12 -9.68 -2.14
C VAL A 24 -1.80 -9.54 -3.51
N ARG A 25 -2.14 -10.66 -4.17
CA ARG A 25 -2.83 -10.63 -5.47
C ARG A 25 -4.18 -9.94 -5.40
N GLU A 26 -4.99 -10.24 -4.39
CA GLU A 26 -6.29 -9.57 -4.19
C GLU A 26 -6.10 -8.11 -3.81
N PHE A 27 -5.14 -7.82 -2.94
CA PHE A 27 -4.85 -6.47 -2.48
C PHE A 27 -4.44 -5.52 -3.60
N ARG A 28 -3.75 -6.00 -4.65
CA ARG A 28 -3.44 -5.20 -5.86
C ARG A 28 -4.67 -4.49 -6.44
N GLY A 29 -5.82 -5.16 -6.43
CA GLY A 29 -7.09 -4.60 -6.92
C GLY A 29 -7.75 -3.61 -5.94
N LEU A 30 -7.48 -3.75 -4.64
CA LEU A 30 -8.06 -2.94 -3.57
C LEU A 30 -7.25 -1.67 -3.28
N ALA A 31 -5.93 -1.73 -3.41
CA ALA A 31 -5.01 -0.64 -3.11
C ALA A 31 -5.38 0.72 -3.75
N PRO A 32 -5.89 0.81 -5.00
CA PRO A 32 -6.31 2.08 -5.58
C PRO A 32 -7.36 2.85 -4.77
N HIS A 33 -8.23 2.15 -4.03
CA HIS A 33 -9.27 2.78 -3.20
C HIS A 33 -8.66 3.54 -2.01
N TYR A 34 -7.60 2.99 -1.40
CA TYR A 34 -6.89 3.60 -0.28
C TYR A 34 -5.98 4.74 -0.74
N LEU A 35 -5.30 4.54 -1.88
CA LEU A 35 -4.31 5.49 -2.40
C LEU A 35 -4.96 6.71 -3.09
N ARG A 36 -6.28 6.72 -3.31
CA ARG A 36 -6.96 7.84 -3.96
C ARG A 36 -6.84 9.12 -3.13
N GLY A 37 -6.36 10.18 -3.79
CA GLY A 37 -6.21 11.52 -3.20
C GLY A 37 -4.89 11.75 -2.48
N SER A 38 -4.02 10.75 -2.37
CA SER A 38 -2.68 10.91 -1.80
C SER A 38 -1.72 11.54 -2.82
N ALA A 39 -0.79 12.37 -2.36
CA ALA A 39 0.28 12.87 -3.20
C ALA A 39 1.12 11.69 -3.72
N GLY A 40 1.50 11.70 -5.00
CA GLY A 40 2.27 10.60 -5.60
C GLY A 40 1.48 9.29 -5.83
N ALA A 41 0.15 9.29 -5.62
CA ALA A 41 -0.68 8.09 -5.71
C ALA A 41 -0.55 7.32 -7.03
N ALA A 42 -0.33 8.00 -8.17
CA ALA A 42 -0.17 7.32 -9.46
C ALA A 42 1.05 6.38 -9.47
N LYS A 43 2.20 6.84 -8.94
CA LYS A 43 3.44 6.06 -8.87
C LYS A 43 3.28 4.86 -7.94
N ILE A 44 2.73 5.08 -6.75
CA ILE A 44 2.52 4.03 -5.74
C ILE A 44 1.53 2.99 -6.24
N ARG A 45 0.39 3.40 -6.83
CA ARG A 45 -0.59 2.47 -7.41
C ARG A 45 0.04 1.56 -8.46
N GLY A 46 0.86 2.13 -9.34
CA GLY A 46 1.56 1.36 -10.37
C GLY A 46 2.53 0.34 -9.76
N ALA A 47 3.24 0.71 -8.70
CA ALA A 47 4.17 -0.19 -8.02
C ALA A 47 3.44 -1.30 -7.24
N VAL A 48 2.40 -0.97 -6.47
CA VAL A 48 1.61 -1.95 -5.71
C VAL A 48 0.94 -2.96 -6.64
N ALA A 49 0.47 -2.55 -7.82
CA ALA A 49 -0.11 -3.45 -8.81
C ALA A 49 0.83 -4.58 -9.28
N ARG A 50 2.15 -4.43 -9.06
CA ARG A 50 3.19 -5.43 -9.40
C ARG A 50 3.82 -6.10 -8.19
N ALA A 51 3.48 -5.70 -6.96
CA ALA A 51 4.08 -6.25 -5.75
C ALA A 51 3.70 -7.72 -5.57
N GLU A 52 4.64 -8.59 -5.24
CA GLU A 52 4.48 -10.04 -5.07
C GLU A 52 4.52 -10.49 -3.61
N THR A 53 5.11 -9.68 -2.73
CA THR A 53 5.22 -9.97 -1.29
C THR A 53 4.61 -8.86 -0.44
N ILE A 54 4.31 -9.18 0.82
CA ILE A 54 3.85 -8.20 1.81
C ILE A 54 4.95 -7.20 2.10
N GLU A 55 6.22 -7.63 2.18
CA GLU A 55 7.34 -6.70 2.39
C GLU A 55 7.41 -5.65 1.29
N GLN A 56 7.25 -6.04 0.01
CA GLN A 56 7.24 -5.07 -1.09
C GLN A 56 6.11 -4.04 -0.95
N VAL A 57 4.93 -4.46 -0.48
CA VAL A 57 3.83 -3.52 -0.24
C VAL A 57 4.17 -2.57 0.92
N GLN A 58 4.75 -3.10 2.00
CA GLN A 58 5.17 -2.30 3.17
C GLN A 58 6.22 -1.26 2.77
N GLU A 59 7.27 -1.66 2.06
CA GLU A 59 8.32 -0.75 1.56
C GLU A 59 7.74 0.37 0.70
N LEU A 60 6.79 0.06 -0.19
CA LEU A 60 6.11 1.06 -1.02
C LEU A 60 5.28 2.05 -0.19
N PHE A 61 4.71 1.61 0.92
CA PHE A 61 3.95 2.46 1.83
C PHE A 61 4.88 3.35 2.66
N ASP A 62 6.02 2.84 3.09
CA ASP A 62 7.01 3.63 3.83
C ASP A 62 7.63 4.71 2.94
N GLN A 63 8.00 4.36 1.70
CA GLN A 63 8.44 5.36 0.69
C GLN A 63 7.37 6.44 0.45
N ALA A 64 6.09 6.06 0.47
CA ALA A 64 4.99 7.01 0.32
C ALA A 64 4.88 7.96 1.51
N ARG A 65 5.07 7.45 2.74
CA ARG A 65 5.07 8.25 3.97
C ARG A 65 6.25 9.21 3.98
N GLU A 66 7.45 8.74 3.69
CA GLU A 66 8.66 9.58 3.63
C GLU A 66 8.48 10.74 2.65
N ALA A 67 8.06 10.44 1.41
CA ALA A 67 7.81 11.47 0.39
C ALA A 67 6.73 12.49 0.81
N TYR A 68 5.75 12.07 1.61
CA TYR A 68 4.74 12.97 2.16
C TYR A 68 5.30 13.87 3.27
N GLN A 69 6.10 13.31 4.18
CA GLN A 69 6.74 14.07 5.27
C GLN A 69 7.74 15.10 4.72
N GLU A 70 8.58 14.72 3.76
CA GLU A 70 9.51 15.64 3.09
C GLU A 70 8.79 16.82 2.44
N ARG A 71 7.59 16.58 1.87
CA ARG A 71 6.78 17.63 1.25
C ARG A 71 6.18 18.59 2.27
N ILE A 72 5.77 18.11 3.45
CA ILE A 72 5.23 18.97 4.51
C ILE A 72 6.34 19.80 5.17
N ALA A 73 7.53 19.22 5.32
CA ALA A 73 8.68 19.88 5.94
C ALA A 73 9.27 21.02 5.10
N LYS A 74 8.89 21.13 3.82
CA LYS A 74 9.38 22.12 2.86
C LYS A 74 8.34 23.20 2.60
#